data_AF-X6LGL5-F1
#
_entry.id   AF-X6LGL5-F1
#
_cell.length_a   1.000
_cell.length_b   1.000
_cell.length_c   1.000
_cell.angle_alpha   90.00
_cell.angle_beta   90.00
_cell.angle_gamma   90.00
#
_symmetry.space_group_name_H-M   'P 1'
#
loop_
_entity.id
_entity.type
_entity.pdbx_description
1 polymer ?
#
loop_
_entity_poly.entity_id
_entity_poly.type
_entity_poly.pdbx_seq_one_letter_code
_entity_poly.pdbx_strand_id
1 'polypeptide(L)'
;MMFLKVENEQNKLENKNETLSLSGCFNKEWLSLTNKPQKLSMLICCVCNQIVNNAMELHCDEHENAEHVYLVGGECLEKYLEQNNGKCPIEQHSNCRSLQNKIVRKFVSELLVICPRQFELKKRGLNEEIKSEEKKHGNELDLKSDCDYEGKIKELKDDLDKSCNLIFKQTNYSI
;
A
#
# COMPACT_ATOMS: atom_id res chain seq x y z
N MET A 1 -17.27 18.26 50.20
CA MET A 1 -15.95 17.76 49.76
C MET A 1 -16.20 16.47 49.01
N MET A 2 -16.25 16.55 47.67
CA MET A 2 -16.64 15.45 46.78
C MET A 2 -15.44 14.51 46.57
N PHE A 3 -15.65 13.21 46.78
CA PHE A 3 -14.72 12.17 46.35
C PHE A 3 -14.90 11.94 44.84
N LEU A 4 -13.94 12.41 44.04
CA LEU A 4 -13.84 12.03 42.64
C LEU A 4 -13.08 10.71 42.54
N LYS A 5 -13.78 9.67 42.07
CA LYS A 5 -13.16 8.48 41.47
C LYS A 5 -12.36 8.94 40.25
N VAL A 6 -11.04 8.81 40.32
CA VAL A 6 -10.22 8.77 39.11
C VAL A 6 -10.05 7.29 38.79
N GLU A 7 -10.93 6.78 37.93
CA GLU A 7 -10.69 5.54 37.20
C GLU A 7 -9.56 5.85 36.21
N ASN A 8 -8.37 5.35 36.52
CA ASN A 8 -7.20 5.45 35.69
C ASN A 8 -7.42 4.53 34.47
N GLU A 9 -7.87 5.13 33.37
CA GLU A 9 -7.90 4.50 32.04
C GLU A 9 -6.46 4.16 31.64
N GLN A 10 -6.04 2.95 32.01
CA GLN A 10 -4.79 2.37 31.56
C GLN A 10 -4.86 2.18 30.05
N ASN A 11 -4.27 3.15 29.35
CA ASN A 11 -3.63 3.06 28.03
C ASN A 11 -3.86 1.71 27.35
N LYS A 12 -4.95 1.65 26.58
CA LYS A 12 -5.10 0.70 25.49
C LYS A 12 -4.08 1.12 24.42
N LEU A 13 -2.81 0.77 24.65
CA LEU A 13 -1.77 0.81 23.65
C LEU A 13 -2.13 -0.28 22.64
N GLU A 14 -3.04 0.05 21.73
CA GLU A 14 -3.31 -0.75 20.57
C GLU A 14 -1.98 -0.91 19.84
N ASN A 15 -1.48 -2.13 19.94
CA ASN A 15 -0.35 -2.68 19.24
C ASN A 15 -0.54 -2.31 17.76
N LYS A 16 0.08 -1.19 17.33
CA LYS A 16 0.19 -0.81 15.92
C LYS A 16 1.17 -1.78 15.28
N ASN A 17 0.73 -3.04 15.15
CA ASN A 17 0.97 -3.76 13.92
C ASN A 17 0.51 -2.79 12.84
N GLU A 18 1.45 -2.18 12.12
CA GLU A 18 1.11 -1.46 10.90
C GLU A 18 0.54 -2.52 9.97
N THR A 19 -0.77 -2.75 10.08
CA THR A 19 -1.53 -3.63 9.23
C THR A 19 -1.35 -3.05 7.85
N LEU A 20 -0.51 -3.68 7.03
CA LEU A 20 -0.27 -3.29 5.66
C LEU A 20 -1.63 -3.16 4.97
N SER A 21 -2.05 -1.93 4.72
CA SER A 21 -3.39 -1.68 4.20
C SER A 21 -3.40 -2.05 2.73
N LEU A 22 -3.91 -3.25 2.43
CA LEU A 22 -4.14 -3.73 1.06
C LEU A 22 -5.36 -3.06 0.39
N SER A 23 -5.98 -2.07 1.05
CA SER A 23 -7.14 -1.35 0.53
C SER A 23 -6.76 -0.32 -0.55
N GLY A 24 -5.56 0.29 -0.40
CA GLY A 24 -5.07 1.34 -1.30
C GLY A 24 -4.37 0.82 -2.55
N CYS A 25 -3.94 1.74 -3.42
CA CYS A 25 -3.06 1.42 -4.54
C CYS A 25 -1.73 0.83 -4.04
N PHE A 26 -1.16 -0.08 -4.83
CA PHE A 26 0.04 -0.82 -4.45
C PHE A 26 1.32 -0.05 -4.79
N ASN A 27 2.31 -0.11 -3.90
CA ASN A 27 3.59 0.55 -4.10
C ASN A 27 4.28 0.06 -5.39
N LYS A 28 4.62 0.98 -6.28
CA LYS A 28 5.24 0.64 -7.58
C LYS A 28 6.63 0.02 -7.47
N GLU A 29 7.41 0.41 -6.48
CA GLU A 29 8.77 -0.12 -6.25
C GLU A 29 8.68 -1.57 -5.79
N TRP A 30 7.75 -1.86 -4.87
CA TRP A 30 7.46 -3.22 -4.41
C TRP A 30 7.11 -4.15 -5.58
N LEU A 31 6.20 -3.71 -6.46
CA LEU A 31 5.80 -4.47 -7.64
C LEU A 31 6.89 -4.58 -8.72
N SER A 32 7.81 -3.63 -8.78
CA SER A 32 8.92 -3.63 -9.74
C SER A 32 9.97 -4.69 -9.41
N LEU A 33 9.97 -5.26 -8.20
CA LEU A 33 10.88 -6.34 -7.82
C LEU A 33 10.61 -7.64 -8.57
N THR A 34 9.37 -7.87 -8.98
CA THR A 34 8.87 -9.17 -9.50
C THR A 34 8.18 -9.05 -10.86
N ASN A 35 7.95 -7.83 -11.38
CA ASN A 35 7.25 -7.61 -12.64
C ASN A 35 8.03 -6.67 -13.58
N LYS A 36 7.85 -6.88 -14.89
CA LYS A 36 8.45 -6.04 -15.92
C LYS A 36 7.87 -4.62 -15.92
N PRO A 37 8.69 -3.56 -16.03
CA PRO A 37 8.21 -2.17 -16.00
C PRO A 37 7.15 -1.84 -17.06
N GLN A 38 7.24 -2.42 -18.26
CA GLN A 38 6.27 -2.18 -19.34
C GLN A 38 4.87 -2.68 -19.00
N LYS A 39 4.76 -3.74 -18.18
CA LYS A 39 3.47 -4.25 -17.71
C LYS A 39 2.87 -3.30 -16.66
N LEU A 40 3.72 -2.69 -15.84
CA LEU A 40 3.31 -1.81 -14.74
C LEU A 40 2.96 -0.40 -15.19
N SER A 41 3.60 0.11 -16.24
CA SER A 41 3.38 1.49 -16.74
C SER A 41 1.95 1.75 -17.20
N MET A 42 1.23 0.72 -17.64
CA MET A 42 -0.17 0.80 -18.05
C MET A 42 -1.16 0.71 -16.88
N LEU A 43 -0.68 0.51 -15.65
CA LEU A 43 -1.49 0.22 -14.47
C LEU A 43 -1.34 1.32 -13.40
N ILE A 44 -0.96 2.52 -13.81
CA ILE A 44 -0.69 3.63 -12.88
C ILE A 44 -1.98 4.37 -12.54
N CYS A 45 -2.23 4.55 -11.26
CA CYS A 45 -3.29 5.40 -10.75
C CYS A 45 -2.94 6.88 -11.01
N CYS A 46 -3.80 7.59 -11.74
CA CYS A 46 -3.58 9.00 -12.10
C CYS A 46 -3.61 9.97 -10.90
N VAL A 47 -4.07 9.53 -9.71
CA VAL A 47 -4.13 10.36 -8.50
C VAL A 47 -2.89 10.21 -7.63
N CYS A 48 -2.49 8.98 -7.29
CA CYS A 48 -1.39 8.74 -6.35
C CYS A 48 -0.09 8.27 -7.01
N ASN A 49 -0.10 8.05 -8.32
CA ASN A 49 1.05 7.61 -9.12
C ASN A 49 1.65 6.26 -8.66
N GLN A 50 0.83 5.42 -8.05
CA GLN A 50 1.13 4.03 -7.64
C GLN A 50 0.39 3.04 -8.54
N ILE A 51 0.61 1.74 -8.37
CA ILE A 51 -0.09 0.70 -9.15
C ILE A 51 -1.54 0.62 -8.68
N VAL A 52 -2.47 0.76 -9.60
CA VAL A 52 -3.90 0.86 -9.33
C VAL A 52 -4.42 -0.39 -8.61
N ASN A 53 -5.16 -0.19 -7.52
CA ASN A 53 -5.92 -1.25 -6.84
C ASN A 53 -7.41 -0.96 -6.95
N ASN A 54 -8.23 -2.01 -7.05
CA ASN A 54 -9.67 -1.89 -7.26
C ASN A 54 -10.02 -0.95 -8.44
N ALA A 55 -9.30 -1.12 -9.56
CA ALA A 55 -9.24 -0.15 -10.64
C ALA A 55 -10.61 0.35 -11.13
N MET A 56 -10.69 1.66 -11.26
CA MET A 56 -11.77 2.39 -11.91
C MET A 56 -11.20 3.10 -13.13
N GLU A 57 -12.03 3.29 -14.14
CA GLU A 57 -11.73 4.03 -15.35
C GLU A 57 -12.62 5.27 -15.40
N LEU A 58 -12.02 6.43 -15.67
CA LEU A 58 -12.76 7.67 -15.84
C LEU A 58 -13.36 7.72 -17.24
N HIS A 59 -14.68 7.87 -17.33
CA HIS A 59 -15.45 7.98 -18.56
C HIS A 59 -16.17 9.32 -18.62
N CYS A 60 -15.38 10.37 -18.71
CA CYS A 60 -15.91 11.73 -18.84
C CYS A 60 -15.99 12.08 -20.32
N ASP A 61 -17.00 12.86 -20.71
CA ASP A 61 -17.21 13.23 -22.13
C ASP A 61 -16.03 14.08 -22.62
N GLU A 62 -15.43 14.86 -21.71
CA GLU A 62 -14.20 15.63 -21.91
C GLU A 62 -12.99 14.75 -22.27
N HIS A 63 -13.03 13.46 -21.96
CA HIS A 63 -11.94 12.50 -22.21
C HIS A 63 -12.32 11.38 -23.18
N GLU A 64 -13.48 11.46 -23.85
CA GLU A 64 -13.95 10.39 -24.76
C GLU A 64 -12.96 10.14 -25.92
N ASN A 65 -12.27 11.18 -26.37
CA ASN A 65 -11.27 11.13 -27.45
C ASN A 65 -9.82 11.09 -26.92
N ALA A 66 -9.61 10.88 -25.62
CA ALA A 66 -8.26 10.78 -25.09
C ALA A 66 -7.58 9.53 -25.67
N GLU A 67 -6.32 9.68 -26.10
CA GLU A 67 -5.52 8.57 -26.62
C GLU A 67 -5.26 7.48 -25.56
N HIS A 68 -5.36 7.85 -24.28
CA HIS A 68 -5.05 6.98 -23.15
C HIS A 68 -6.22 6.89 -22.16
N VAL A 69 -6.37 5.70 -21.59
CA VAL A 69 -7.35 5.43 -20.53
C VAL A 69 -6.84 5.98 -19.19
N TYR A 70 -7.67 6.75 -18.49
CA TYR A 70 -7.36 7.23 -17.15
C TYR A 70 -7.80 6.22 -16.08
N LEU A 71 -6.83 5.54 -15.51
CA LEU A 71 -7.04 4.61 -14.40
C LEU A 71 -6.89 5.29 -13.06
N VAL A 72 -7.78 4.98 -12.13
CA VAL A 72 -7.75 5.48 -10.76
C VAL A 72 -8.10 4.36 -9.78
N GLY A 73 -7.44 4.34 -8.63
CA GLY A 73 -7.77 3.35 -7.59
C GLY A 73 -9.09 3.69 -6.94
N GLY A 74 -9.91 2.68 -6.60
CA GLY A 74 -11.24 2.91 -6.03
C GLY A 74 -11.21 3.81 -4.79
N GLU A 75 -10.37 3.48 -3.80
CA GLU A 75 -10.19 4.28 -2.58
C GLU A 75 -9.58 5.67 -2.88
N CYS A 76 -8.68 5.76 -3.87
CA CYS A 76 -8.11 7.05 -4.28
C CYS A 76 -9.19 7.97 -4.88
N LEU A 77 -10.06 7.41 -5.73
CA LEU A 77 -11.13 8.17 -6.36
C LEU A 77 -12.15 8.65 -5.34
N GLU A 78 -12.59 7.76 -4.43
CA GLU A 78 -13.53 8.09 -3.36
C GLU A 78 -13.03 9.27 -2.52
N LYS A 79 -11.82 9.15 -1.94
CA LYS A 79 -11.20 10.22 -1.14
C LYS A 79 -11.03 11.51 -1.94
N TYR A 80 -10.64 11.39 -3.20
CA TYR A 80 -10.44 12.56 -4.06
C TYR A 80 -11.75 13.32 -4.27
N LEU A 81 -12.82 12.63 -4.63
CA LEU A 81 -14.12 13.24 -4.91
C LEU A 81 -14.70 13.92 -3.67
N GLU A 82 -14.54 13.32 -2.48
CA GLU A 82 -14.93 13.94 -1.21
C GLU A 82 -14.21 15.27 -0.96
N GLN A 83 -12.89 15.31 -1.23
CA GLN A 83 -12.06 16.48 -0.99
C GLN A 83 -12.20 17.58 -2.06
N ASN A 84 -12.66 17.22 -3.26
CA ASN A 84 -12.67 18.11 -4.43
C ASN A 84 -14.09 18.37 -4.96
N ASN A 85 -15.11 18.25 -4.10
CA ASN A 85 -16.51 18.54 -4.44
C ASN A 85 -17.01 17.74 -5.66
N GLY A 86 -16.58 16.49 -5.80
CA GLY A 86 -16.97 15.60 -6.90
C GLY A 86 -16.38 15.97 -8.27
N LYS A 87 -15.40 16.87 -8.32
CA LYS A 87 -14.73 17.26 -9.57
C LYS A 87 -13.80 16.18 -10.10
N CYS A 88 -13.65 16.14 -11.41
CA CYS A 88 -12.79 15.16 -12.07
C CYS A 88 -11.30 15.33 -11.70
N PRO A 89 -10.58 14.24 -11.36
CA PRO A 89 -9.14 14.30 -11.02
C PRO A 89 -8.21 14.82 -12.12
N ILE A 90 -8.65 14.86 -13.39
CA ILE A 90 -7.80 15.26 -14.52
C ILE A 90 -7.93 16.77 -14.77
N GLU A 91 -9.12 17.24 -15.18
CA GLU A 91 -9.33 18.65 -15.58
C GLU A 91 -10.41 19.38 -14.74
N GLN A 92 -10.77 18.86 -13.57
CA GLN A 92 -11.65 19.54 -12.61
C GLN A 92 -13.08 19.89 -13.09
N HIS A 93 -13.52 19.34 -14.22
CA HIS A 93 -14.88 19.50 -14.70
C HIS A 93 -15.89 18.78 -13.78
N SER A 94 -17.15 19.19 -13.87
CA SER A 94 -18.26 18.57 -13.15
C SER A 94 -18.68 17.25 -13.81
N ASN A 95 -19.49 16.44 -13.12
CA ASN A 95 -20.04 15.18 -13.65
C ASN A 95 -19.01 14.10 -14.00
N CYS A 96 -17.96 13.96 -13.17
CA CYS A 96 -16.99 12.88 -13.32
C CYS A 96 -17.69 11.52 -13.20
N ARG A 97 -17.76 10.77 -14.31
CA ARG A 97 -18.26 9.39 -14.31
C ARG A 97 -17.08 8.43 -14.25
N SER A 98 -17.25 7.36 -13.49
CA SER A 98 -16.27 6.28 -13.42
C SER A 98 -16.95 4.92 -13.52
N LEU A 99 -16.27 3.98 -14.16
CA LEU A 99 -16.72 2.60 -14.28
C LEU A 99 -15.66 1.66 -13.73
N GLN A 100 -16.10 0.52 -13.20
CA GLN A 100 -15.16 -0.51 -12.75
C GLN A 100 -14.50 -1.16 -13.97
N ASN A 101 -13.17 -1.07 -14.06
CA ASN A 101 -12.44 -1.76 -15.11
C ASN A 101 -12.08 -3.19 -14.65
N LYS A 102 -12.97 -4.15 -14.96
CA LYS A 102 -12.82 -5.56 -14.56
C LYS A 102 -11.59 -6.23 -15.17
N ILE A 103 -11.19 -5.82 -16.37
CA ILE A 103 -10.02 -6.38 -17.06
C ILE A 103 -8.75 -5.96 -16.32
N VAL A 104 -8.58 -4.66 -16.05
CA VAL A 104 -7.44 -4.13 -15.29
C VAL A 104 -7.38 -4.73 -13.89
N ARG A 105 -8.52 -4.84 -13.18
CA ARG A 105 -8.58 -5.52 -11.87
C ARG A 105 -8.06 -6.95 -11.94
N LYS A 106 -8.47 -7.72 -12.96
CA LYS A 106 -7.97 -9.08 -13.17
C LYS A 106 -6.46 -9.07 -13.43
N PHE A 107 -5.96 -8.19 -14.30
CA PHE A 107 -4.53 -8.07 -14.57
C PHE A 107 -3.71 -7.76 -13.33
N VAL A 108 -4.16 -6.80 -12.52
CA VAL A 108 -3.51 -6.42 -11.25
C VAL A 108 -3.50 -7.61 -10.28
N SER A 109 -4.62 -8.34 -10.17
CA SER A 109 -4.75 -9.50 -9.26
C SER A 109 -3.77 -10.64 -9.59
N GLU A 110 -3.28 -10.69 -10.83
CA GLU A 110 -2.34 -11.69 -11.35
C GLU A 110 -0.87 -11.19 -11.33
N LEU A 111 -0.61 -9.97 -10.87
CA LEU A 111 0.77 -9.50 -10.68
C LEU A 111 1.45 -10.31 -9.58
N LEU A 112 2.72 -10.63 -9.79
CA LEU A 112 3.54 -11.31 -8.79
C LEU A 112 4.03 -10.31 -7.76
N VAL A 113 4.13 -10.71 -6.51
CA VAL A 113 4.65 -9.90 -5.42
C VAL A 113 5.39 -10.78 -4.43
N ILE A 114 6.42 -10.21 -3.81
CA ILE A 114 6.96 -10.77 -2.57
C ILE A 114 6.08 -10.37 -1.38
N CYS A 115 6.21 -11.03 -0.24
CA CYS A 115 5.51 -10.60 0.96
C CYS A 115 5.79 -9.11 1.25
N PRO A 116 4.76 -8.27 1.45
CA PRO A 116 4.95 -6.85 1.71
C PRO A 116 5.72 -6.60 3.03
N ARG A 117 5.65 -7.53 4.00
CA ARG A 117 6.49 -7.46 5.22
C ARG A 117 7.98 -7.66 4.90
N GLN A 118 8.34 -8.56 3.97
CA GLN A 118 9.73 -8.71 3.50
C GLN A 118 10.20 -7.45 2.76
N PHE A 119 9.32 -6.83 1.96
CA PHE A 119 9.65 -5.59 1.25
C PHE A 119 10.02 -4.46 2.22
N GLU A 120 9.22 -4.26 3.27
CA GLU A 120 9.51 -3.25 4.30
C GLU A 120 10.84 -3.51 5.03
N LEU A 121 11.18 -4.78 5.30
CA LEU A 121 12.48 -5.14 5.89
C LEU A 121 13.64 -4.78 4.98
N LYS A 122 13.57 -5.16 3.69
CA LYS A 122 14.60 -4.82 2.69
C LYS A 122 14.77 -3.31 2.56
N LYS A 123 13.67 -2.56 2.56
CA LYS A 123 13.69 -1.09 2.49
C LYS A 123 14.38 -0.46 3.69
N ARG A 124 14.20 -1.01 4.90
CA ARG A 124 14.89 -0.51 6.11
C ARG A 124 16.39 -0.83 6.10
N GLY A 125 16.77 -2.05 5.72
CA GLY A 125 18.19 -2.43 5.60
C GLY A 125 18.98 -1.53 4.64
N LEU A 126 18.38 -1.21 3.48
CA LEU A 126 18.99 -0.28 2.51
C LEU A 126 19.17 1.14 3.07
N ASN A 127 18.24 1.61 3.91
CA ASN A 127 18.34 2.94 4.54
C ASN A 127 19.37 2.98 5.68
N GLU A 128 19.68 1.84 6.29
CA GLU A 128 20.72 1.71 7.31
C GLU A 128 22.11 1.67 6.68
N GLU A 129 22.32 0.97 5.56
CA GLU A 129 23.58 0.99 4.81
C GLU A 129 23.97 2.41 4.36
N ILE A 130 23.01 3.22 3.90
CA ILE A 130 23.24 4.64 3.52
C ILE A 130 23.61 5.51 4.72
N LYS A 131 23.20 5.14 5.94
CA LYS A 131 23.53 5.86 7.19
C LYS A 131 24.78 5.32 7.89
N SER A 132 25.38 4.26 7.37
CA SER A 132 26.43 3.47 8.04
C SER A 132 27.86 3.84 7.62
N GLU A 133 28.11 5.02 7.06
CA GLU A 133 29.49 5.55 7.04
C GLU A 133 29.97 5.99 8.43
N GLU A 134 29.09 6.11 9.45
CA GLU A 134 29.49 6.66 10.76
C GLU A 134 29.24 5.80 12.02
N LYS A 135 28.65 4.59 11.97
CA LYS A 135 28.46 3.78 13.21
C LYS A 135 28.70 2.29 13.03
N LYS A 136 29.98 1.89 13.13
CA LYS A 136 30.38 0.53 13.51
C LYS A 136 30.24 0.33 15.02
N HIS A 137 29.04 -0.03 15.50
CA HIS A 137 28.89 -0.84 16.72
C HIS A 137 27.47 -1.42 16.84
N GLY A 138 27.40 -2.75 16.68
CA GLY A 138 26.46 -3.65 17.35
C GLY A 138 24.97 -3.32 17.31
N ASN A 139 24.28 -3.85 16.31
CA ASN A 139 23.07 -4.67 16.46
C ASN A 139 22.68 -5.12 15.05
N GLU A 140 23.28 -6.21 14.58
CA GLU A 140 22.75 -6.97 13.46
C GLU A 140 21.38 -7.48 13.91
N LEU A 141 20.33 -6.72 13.63
CA LEU A 141 18.98 -7.20 13.74
C LEU A 141 18.91 -8.38 12.77
N ASP A 142 19.05 -9.59 13.31
CA ASP A 142 18.89 -10.86 12.60
C ASP A 142 17.42 -10.97 12.19
N LEU A 143 17.02 -10.13 11.22
CA LEU A 143 15.72 -10.06 10.58
C LEU A 143 15.63 -11.21 9.60
N LYS A 144 15.82 -12.43 10.11
CA LYS A 144 15.53 -13.64 9.37
C LYS A 144 14.04 -13.70 9.17
N SER A 145 13.60 -13.25 8.00
CA SER A 145 12.24 -13.48 7.56
C SER A 145 12.11 -14.95 7.18
N ASP A 146 11.41 -15.73 8.01
CA ASP A 146 11.02 -17.11 7.65
C ASP A 146 9.91 -17.14 6.58
N CYS A 147 9.40 -15.97 6.18
CA CYS A 147 8.51 -15.86 5.03
C CYS A 147 9.36 -15.77 3.76
N ASP A 148 9.04 -16.61 2.78
CA ASP A 148 9.62 -16.68 1.44
C ASP A 148 8.54 -16.52 0.35
N TYR A 149 7.36 -16.00 0.72
CA TYR A 149 6.24 -15.86 -0.19
C TYR A 149 6.62 -15.00 -1.40
N GLU A 150 6.48 -15.61 -2.58
CA GLU A 150 6.43 -14.96 -3.87
C GLU A 150 5.26 -15.54 -4.65
N GLY A 151 4.25 -14.73 -4.91
CA GLY A 151 2.99 -15.22 -5.47
C GLY A 151 2.10 -14.10 -5.99
N LYS A 152 0.87 -14.42 -6.37
CA LYS A 152 -0.03 -13.42 -6.97
C LYS A 152 -0.66 -12.52 -5.90
N ILE A 153 -0.99 -11.28 -6.28
CA ILE A 153 -1.68 -10.35 -5.37
C ILE A 153 -2.98 -10.95 -4.79
N LYS A 154 -3.77 -11.65 -5.61
CA LYS A 154 -5.05 -12.23 -5.16
C LYS A 154 -4.89 -13.30 -4.07
N GLU A 155 -3.74 -13.96 -4.00
CA GLU A 155 -3.41 -15.01 -3.03
C GLU A 155 -2.74 -14.44 -1.78
N LEU A 156 -2.27 -13.18 -1.85
CA LEU A 156 -1.49 -12.55 -0.78
C LEU A 156 -2.24 -12.44 0.54
N LYS A 157 -3.55 -12.17 0.51
CA LYS A 157 -4.34 -12.05 1.75
C LYS A 157 -4.33 -13.35 2.54
N ASP A 158 -4.50 -14.49 1.85
CA ASP A 158 -4.46 -15.80 2.48
C ASP A 158 -3.09 -16.10 3.09
N ASP A 159 -1.99 -15.70 2.43
CA ASP A 159 -0.63 -15.85 2.96
C ASP A 159 -0.40 -15.01 4.23
N LEU A 160 -0.81 -13.74 4.20
CA LEU A 160 -0.65 -12.82 5.33
C LEU A 160 -1.44 -13.25 6.57
N ASP A 161 -2.61 -13.88 6.37
CA ASP A 161 -3.49 -14.33 7.45
C ASP A 161 -3.05 -15.70 8.03
N LYS A 162 -2.43 -16.58 7.22
CA LYS A 162 -2.18 -17.99 7.59
C LYS A 162 -0.71 -18.37 7.79
N SER A 163 0.19 -17.80 7.00
CA SER A 163 1.56 -18.33 6.85
C SER A 163 2.63 -17.32 7.24
N CYS A 164 2.31 -16.03 7.18
CA CYS A 164 3.29 -14.98 7.42
C CYS A 164 3.53 -14.74 8.93
N ASN A 165 4.50 -15.48 9.49
CA ASN A 165 4.96 -15.33 10.89
C ASN A 165 5.85 -14.10 11.14
N LEU A 166 6.05 -13.24 10.14
CA LEU A 166 6.73 -11.95 10.28
C LEU A 166 5.88 -11.00 11.13
N ILE A 167 5.89 -11.18 12.45
CA ILE A 167 5.35 -10.21 13.41
C ILE A 167 6.53 -9.31 13.79
N PHE A 168 6.38 -8.00 13.64
CA PHE A 168 7.34 -7.03 14.18
C PHE A 168 7.32 -7.12 15.71
N LYS A 169 8.11 -8.02 16.28
CA LYS A 169 8.43 -7.96 17.71
C LYS A 169 9.42 -6.82 17.87
N GLN A 170 8.93 -5.63 18.23
CA GLN A 170 9.78 -4.66 18.91
C GLN A 170 10.22 -5.33 20.22
N THR A 171 11.46 -5.82 20.26
CA THR A 171 12.06 -6.27 21.51
C THR A 171 12.29 -5.04 22.37
N ASN A 172 11.33 -4.76 23.26
CA ASN A 172 11.54 -3.82 24.36
C ASN A 172 12.59 -4.44 25.29
N TYR A 173 13.83 -3.97 25.20
CA TYR A 173 14.78 -4.17 26.27
C TYR A 173 14.48 -3.14 27.36
N SER A 174 13.99 -3.62 28.50
CA SER A 174 13.95 -2.84 29.73
C SER A 174 15.39 -2.54 30.17
N ILE A 175 15.69 -1.26 30.36
CA ILE A 175 16.91 -0.78 31.03
C ILE A 175 16.76 -1.01 32.53
#